data_AF-A0A0C6FLC4-F1
#
_entry.id   AF-A0A0C6FLC4-F1
#
_cell.length_a   1.000
_cell.length_b   1.000
_cell.length_c   1.000
_cell.angle_alpha   90.00
_cell.angle_beta   90.00
_cell.angle_gamma   90.00
#
_symmetry.space_group_name_H-M   'P 1'
#
loop_
_entity.id
_entity.type
_entity.pdbx_description
1 polymer ?
#
loop_
_entity_poly.entity_id
_entity_poly.type
_entity_poly.pdbx_seq_one_letter_code
_entity_poly.pdbx_strand_id
1 'polypeptide(L)' 'MGSPEVFAMGHWREEPTCLVEQAVNAALADACREAEALLLSRPGDVTLGRLNADFHARLARRGPCGQEAPSDDA' A
#
# COMPACT_ATOMS: atom_id res chain seq x y z
N MET A 1 18.90 -11.23 -12.34
CA MET A 1 18.39 -9.84 -12.21
C MET A 1 16.88 -9.92 -12.21
N GLY A 2 16.30 -10.20 -11.04
CA GLY A 2 14.85 -10.30 -10.84
C GLY A 2 14.29 -8.92 -10.60
N SER A 3 13.14 -8.63 -11.20
CA SER A 3 12.35 -7.44 -10.86
C SER A 3 12.12 -7.44 -9.35
N PRO A 4 12.29 -6.30 -8.66
CA PRO A 4 11.96 -6.25 -7.25
C PRO A 4 10.47 -6.59 -7.10
N GLU A 5 10.16 -7.65 -6.36
CA GLU A 5 8.78 -7.94 -5.98
C GLU A 5 8.27 -6.72 -5.19
N VAL A 6 7.23 -6.08 -5.71
CA VAL A 6 6.62 -4.91 -5.06
C VAL A 6 6.06 -5.31 -3.68
N PHE A 7 5.69 -6.59 -3.53
CA PHE A 7 5.24 -7.21 -2.31
C PHE A 7 6.16 -8.38 -1.93
N ALA A 8 7.33 -8.09 -1.35
CA ALA A 8 8.24 -9.13 -0.86
C ALA A 8 7.64 -9.86 0.37
N MET A 9 6.79 -10.86 0.12
CA MET A 9 6.27 -11.78 1.13
C MET A 9 7.20 -13.01 1.22
N GLY A 10 8.43 -12.81 1.69
CA GLY A 10 9.41 -13.89 1.81
C GLY A 10 8.99 -14.95 2.81
N HIS A 11 9.17 -16.23 2.47
CA HIS A 11 9.09 -17.32 3.44
C HIS A 11 10.35 -17.35 4.31
N TRP A 12 10.19 -17.58 5.61
CA TRP A 12 11.29 -17.59 6.58
C TRP A 12 12.31 -18.73 6.35
N ARG A 13 11.93 -19.78 5.62
CA ARG A 13 12.82 -20.82 5.07
C ARG A 13 12.43 -21.16 3.64
N GLU A 14 13.44 -21.24 2.78
CA GLU A 14 13.31 -21.63 1.37
C GLU A 14 12.84 -23.10 1.21
N GLU A 15 13.28 -23.99 2.12
CA GLU A 15 12.98 -25.44 2.06
C GLU A 15 12.51 -25.97 3.44
N PRO A 16 11.24 -25.78 3.80
CA PRO A 16 10.70 -26.30 5.05
C PRO A 16 10.50 -27.82 4.96
N THR A 17 10.98 -28.56 5.97
CA THR A 17 10.77 -30.02 6.08
C THR A 17 9.44 -30.39 6.74
N CYS A 18 8.80 -29.42 7.42
CA CYS A 18 7.49 -29.60 8.04
C CYS A 18 6.38 -29.54 6.97
N LEU A 19 5.60 -30.61 6.83
CA LEU A 19 4.51 -30.70 5.84
C LEU A 19 3.41 -29.66 6.08
N VAL A 20 3.12 -29.31 7.34
CA VAL A 20 2.17 -28.24 7.68
C VAL A 20 2.69 -26.89 7.22
N GLU A 21 3.98 -26.62 7.45
CA GLU A 21 4.64 -25.38 7.00
C GLU A 21 4.60 -25.27 5.47
N GLN A 22 4.89 -26.36 4.74
CA GLN A 22 4.78 -26.40 3.28
C GLN A 22 3.36 -26.07 2.79
N ALA A 23 2.33 -26.68 3.39
CA ALA A 23 0.94 -26.45 3.00
C ALA A 23 0.49 -25.00 3.27
N VAL A 24 0.86 -24.45 4.43
CA VAL A 24 0.56 -23.06 4.79
C VAL A 24 1.27 -22.08 3.87
N ASN A 25 2.56 -22.31 3.60
CA ASN A 25 3.34 -21.48 2.70
C ASN A 25 2.79 -21.49 1.27
N ALA A 26 2.36 -22.65 0.77
CA ALA A 26 1.71 -22.75 -0.55
C ALA A 26 0.40 -21.94 -0.59
N ALA A 27 -0.46 -22.10 0.41
CA ALA A 27 -1.71 -21.35 0.49
C ALA A 27 -1.50 -19.84 0.59
N LEU A 28 -0.51 -19.39 1.37
CA LEU A 28 -0.17 -17.98 1.48
C LEU A 28 0.41 -17.44 0.18
N ALA A 29 1.30 -18.18 -0.48
CA ALA A 29 1.88 -17.78 -1.76
C ALA A 29 0.80 -17.58 -2.83
N ASP A 30 -0.20 -18.46 -2.88
CA ASP A 30 -1.33 -18.35 -3.80
C ASP A 30 -2.16 -17.08 -3.53
N ALA A 31 -2.53 -16.85 -2.26
CA ALA A 31 -3.28 -15.67 -1.85
C ALA A 31 -2.52 -14.36 -2.13
N CYS A 32 -1.20 -14.35 -1.93
CA CYS A 32 -0.34 -13.20 -2.22
C CYS A 32 -0.32 -12.87 -3.71
N ARG A 33 -0.20 -13.87 -4.59
CA ARG A 33 -0.23 -13.67 -6.04
C ARG A 33 -1.56 -13.09 -6.51
N GLU A 34 -2.68 -13.59 -5.97
CA GLU A 34 -4.00 -13.05 -6.28
C GLU A 34 -4.16 -11.60 -5.80
N ALA A 35 -3.71 -11.30 -4.58
CA ALA A 35 -3.74 -9.95 -4.03
C ALA A 35 -2.85 -8.99 -4.84
N GLU A 36 -1.66 -9.41 -5.24
CA GLU A 36 -0.77 -8.60 -6.08
C GLU A 36 -1.40 -8.30 -7.45
N ALA A 37 -1.99 -9.30 -8.11
CA ALA A 37 -2.70 -9.09 -9.37
C ALA A 37 -3.84 -8.05 -9.22
N LEU A 38 -4.60 -8.12 -8.12
CA LEU A 38 -5.63 -7.13 -7.81
C LEU A 38 -5.03 -5.74 -7.56
N LEU A 39 -3.95 -5.66 -6.79
CA LEU A 39 -3.31 -4.40 -6.43
C LEU A 39 -2.60 -3.75 -7.63
N LEU A 40 -2.09 -4.53 -8.58
CA LEU A 40 -1.47 -4.02 -9.81
C LEU A 40 -2.51 -3.61 -10.86
N SER A 41 -3.69 -4.26 -10.90
CA SER A 41 -4.77 -3.88 -11.83
C SER A 41 -5.39 -2.51 -11.52
N ARG A 42 -5.55 -2.17 -10.24
CA ARG A 42 -6.24 -0.95 -9.79
C ARG A 42 -5.55 0.40 -10.09
N PRO A 43 -4.23 0.57 -9.91
CA PRO A 43 -3.57 1.84 -10.17
C PRO A 43 -3.49 2.18 -11.66
N GLY A 44 -3.61 1.20 -12.56
CA GLY A 44 -3.76 1.46 -14.00
C GLY A 44 -4.99 2.34 -14.32
N ASP A 45 -6.01 2.30 -13.46
CA ASP A 45 -7.24 3.09 -13.60
C ASP A 45 -7.19 4.45 -12.86
N VAL A 46 -6.08 4.76 -12.18
CA VAL A 46 -5.93 6.01 -11.41
C VAL A 46 -5.01 6.97 -12.16
N THR A 47 -5.57 8.07 -12.64
CA THR A 47 -4.81 9.10 -13.34
C THR A 47 -4.20 10.12 -12.39
N LEU A 48 -3.06 10.72 -12.78
CA LEU A 48 -2.46 11.84 -12.06
C LEU A 48 -3.43 13.01 -11.89
N GLY A 49 -4.28 13.29 -12.89
CA GLY A 49 -5.29 14.34 -12.81
C GLY A 49 -6.31 14.10 -11.70
N ARG A 50 -6.78 12.84 -11.55
CA ARG A 50 -7.69 12.45 -10.47
C ARG A 50 -7.04 12.57 -9.08
N LEU A 51 -5.78 12.16 -8.96
CA LEU A 51 -5.01 12.30 -7.72
C LEU A 51 -4.80 13.78 -7.36
N ASN A 52 -4.47 14.60 -8.35
CA ASN A 52 -4.27 16.05 -8.17
C ASN A 52 -5.55 16.73 -7.67
N ALA A 53 -6.70 16.39 -8.25
CA ALA A 53 -8.00 16.94 -7.81
C ALA A 53 -8.35 16.51 -6.38
N ASP A 54 -8.19 15.23 -6.02
CA ASP A 54 -8.45 14.74 -4.66
C ASP A 54 -7.52 15.41 -3.63
N PHE A 55 -6.24 15.59 -3.97
CA PHE A 55 -5.27 16.30 -3.13
C PHE A 55 -5.73 17.73 -2.82
N HIS A 56 -6.07 18.52 -3.84
CA HIS A 56 -6.50 19.90 -3.64
C HIS A 56 -7.81 19.99 -2.84
N ALA A 57 -8.74 19.06 -3.06
CA ALA A 57 -9.98 18.99 -2.28
C ALA A 57 -9.71 18.68 -0.79
N ARG A 58 -8.74 17.82 -0.48
CA ARG A 58 -8.32 17.56 0.92
C ARG A 58 -7.59 18.74 1.52
N LEU A 59 -6.73 19.42 0.75
CA LEU A 59 -6.00 20.59 1.19
C LEU A 59 -6.95 21.73 1.58
N ALA A 60 -7.95 22.02 0.74
CA ALA A 60 -8.96 23.03 1.03
C ALA A 60 -9.75 22.73 2.32
N ARG A 61 -10.02 21.45 2.61
CA ARG A 61 -10.72 21.01 3.84
C ARG A 61 -9.86 21.05 5.10
N ARG A 62 -8.55 20.83 4.98
CA ARG A 62 -7.61 20.87 6.11
C ARG A 62 -7.38 22.30 6.63
N GLY A 63 -7.60 23.30 5.77
CA GLY A 63 -7.16 24.68 6.03
C GLY A 63 -5.63 24.80 5.91
N PRO A 64 -5.10 26.03 5.86
CA PRO A 64 -3.66 26.25 5.90
C PRO A 64 -3.09 25.68 7.20
N CYS A 65 -2.13 24.76 7.09
CA CYS A 65 -1.36 24.31 8.24
C CYS A 65 -0.53 25.51 8.73
N GLY A 66 -0.91 26.12 9.85
CA GLY A 66 -0.10 27.14 10.53
C GLY A 66 -0.70 28.54 10.64
N GLN A 67 -2.02 28.70 10.78
CA GLN A 67 -2.54 29.92 11.41
C GLN A 67 -2.84 29.62 12.88
N GLU A 68 -1.82 29.75 13.73
CA GLU A 68 -2.06 30.00 15.16
C GLU A 68 -2.89 31.28 15.22
N ALA A 69 -4.12 31.17 15.73
CA ALA A 69 -4.93 32.33 16.03
C ALA A 69 -4.14 33.23 17.00
N PRO A 70 -4.10 34.56 16.80
CA PRO A 70 -3.48 35.45 17.78
C PRO A 70 -4.19 35.23 19.11
N SER A 71 -3.44 34.87 20.15
CA SER A 71 -3.97 34.79 21.51
C SER A 71 -4.35 36.20 21.95
N ASP A 72 -5.65 36.43 22.13
CA ASP A 72 -6.18 37.60 22.84
C ASP A 72 -5.74 37.51 24.31
N ASP A 73 -4.52 37.99 24.60
CA ASP A 73 -4.14 38.44 25.93
C ASP A 73 -4.41 39.95 26.01
N ALA A 74 -5.61 40.29 26.51
CA ALA A 74 -6.00 41.63 26.94
C ALA A 74 -6.66 41.57 28.32
#